data_AF-A0A8D8L9L5-F1
#
_entry.id   AF-A0A8D8L9L5-F1
#
_cell.length_a   1.000
_cell.length_b   1.000
_cell.length_c   1.000
_cell.angle_alpha   90.00
_cell.angle_beta   90.00
_cell.angle_gamma   90.00
#
_symmetry.space_group_name_H-M   'P 1'
#
loop_
_entity.id
_entity.type
_entity.pdbx_description
1 polymer ?
#
loop_
_entity_poly.entity_id
_entity_poly.type
_entity_poly.pdbx_seq_one_letter_code
_entity_poly.pdbx_strand_id
1 'polypeptide(L)'
;CPPKIITKSATYVYKLSFTALYTVYDVTNDHHMPIRLKDSSNSQKTRLQYASWVGDTNALAMVVENDIYLRQSPSSEEDYRLTFTGEENTLYNGVPDWLYQEEIFKTFEAIWISLDGTYLMFASFNDSKVGQMNFPWFSSNTVLTSDKQNDRFFFPASRQIRYPTAGSHNPEVKLWMAKLSNFSNIEIVELTQPAVILGRNMQKKHQ
;
A
#
# COMPACT_ATOMS: atom_id res chain seq x y z
N CYS A 1 12.04 -16.81 -20.50
CA CYS A 1 12.13 -16.00 -19.27
C CYS A 1 10.72 -15.63 -18.84
N PRO A 2 10.36 -15.73 -17.55
CA PRO A 2 9.06 -15.24 -17.09
C PRO A 2 8.96 -13.71 -17.27
N PRO A 3 7.76 -13.16 -17.48
CA PRO A 3 7.55 -11.73 -17.58
C PRO A 3 8.01 -11.01 -16.31
N LYS A 4 8.52 -9.78 -16.45
CA LYS A 4 9.03 -8.99 -15.31
C LYS A 4 8.17 -7.76 -15.08
N ILE A 5 7.92 -7.45 -13.81
CA ILE A 5 7.30 -6.17 -13.42
C ILE A 5 8.40 -5.12 -13.33
N ILE A 6 8.21 -4.00 -14.03
CA ILE A 6 9.14 -2.87 -14.06
C ILE A 6 8.46 -1.66 -13.42
N THR A 7 9.15 -1.08 -12.43
CA THR A 7 8.76 0.15 -11.76
C THR A 7 9.30 1.36 -12.52
N LYS A 8 8.43 2.32 -12.85
CA LYS A 8 8.77 3.58 -13.54
C LYS A 8 8.26 4.78 -12.76
N SER A 9 9.00 5.88 -12.84
CA SER A 9 8.62 7.19 -12.28
C SER A 9 8.22 7.12 -10.79
N ALA A 10 9.01 6.46 -9.94
CA ALA A 10 8.72 6.34 -8.51
C ALA A 10 8.76 7.70 -7.79
N THR A 11 7.81 7.90 -6.88
CA THR A 11 7.71 9.08 -6.02
C THR A 11 7.56 8.59 -4.59
N TYR A 12 8.58 8.84 -3.77
CA TYR A 12 8.60 8.41 -2.37
C TYR A 12 7.59 9.21 -1.53
N VAL A 13 6.90 8.50 -0.66
CA VAL A 13 5.96 9.06 0.32
C VAL A 13 6.68 9.18 1.66
N TYR A 14 7.28 8.08 2.11
CA TYR A 14 8.17 8.01 3.29
C TYR A 14 9.56 7.47 2.86
N LYS A 15 10.33 6.84 3.76
CA LYS A 15 11.68 6.34 3.44
C LYS A 15 11.67 5.18 2.44
N LEU A 16 10.73 4.24 2.62
CA LEU A 16 10.61 3.02 1.82
C LEU A 16 9.35 2.98 0.96
N SER A 17 8.23 3.54 1.42
CA SER A 17 7.02 3.62 0.58
C SER A 17 7.18 4.62 -0.55
N PHE A 18 6.67 4.21 -1.71
CA PHE A 18 6.60 5.05 -2.88
C PHE A 18 5.33 4.71 -3.65
N THR A 19 4.89 5.65 -4.46
CA THR A 19 3.95 5.37 -5.54
C THR A 19 4.71 5.35 -6.85
N ALA A 20 4.31 4.49 -7.79
CA ALA A 20 4.97 4.38 -9.09
C ALA A 20 4.01 3.97 -10.20
N LEU A 21 4.48 4.15 -11.43
CA LEU A 21 3.85 3.57 -12.61
C LEU A 21 4.48 2.21 -12.86
N TYR A 22 3.67 1.17 -12.95
CA TYR A 22 4.16 -0.18 -13.19
C TYR A 22 3.92 -0.61 -14.64
N THR A 23 4.79 -1.47 -15.16
CA THR A 23 4.67 -2.04 -16.50
C THR A 23 5.14 -3.48 -16.45
N VAL A 24 4.32 -4.42 -16.91
CA VAL A 24 4.76 -5.79 -17.16
C VAL A 24 5.49 -5.81 -18.49
N TYR A 25 6.70 -6.37 -18.49
CA TYR A 25 7.51 -6.58 -19.68
C TYR A 25 7.61 -8.07 -19.98
N ASP A 26 7.03 -8.46 -21.11
CA ASP A 26 7.19 -9.79 -21.68
C ASP A 26 8.44 -9.84 -22.55
N VAL A 27 9.45 -10.53 -22.03
CA VAL A 27 10.77 -10.68 -22.67
C VAL A 27 10.67 -11.51 -23.95
N THR A 28 9.68 -12.38 -24.08
CA THR A 28 9.57 -13.28 -25.25
C THR A 28 9.09 -12.55 -26.50
N ASN A 29 8.20 -11.58 -26.33
CA ASN A 29 7.56 -10.84 -27.43
C ASN A 29 7.98 -9.36 -27.50
N ASP A 30 8.96 -8.94 -26.68
CA ASP A 30 9.36 -7.55 -26.48
C ASP A 30 8.15 -6.62 -26.22
N HIS A 31 7.20 -7.12 -25.41
CA HIS A 31 5.90 -6.49 -25.25
C HIS A 31 5.78 -5.79 -23.89
N HIS A 32 5.31 -4.54 -23.91
CA HIS A 32 5.12 -3.73 -22.71
C HIS A 32 3.63 -3.55 -22.41
N MET A 33 3.21 -3.98 -21.24
CA MET A 33 1.83 -3.88 -20.75
C MET A 33 1.79 -2.98 -19.51
N PRO A 34 1.46 -1.69 -19.66
CA PRO A 34 1.31 -0.78 -18.52
C PRO A 34 0.19 -1.25 -17.59
N ILE A 35 0.47 -1.27 -16.29
CA ILE A 35 -0.53 -1.60 -15.27
C ILE A 35 -1.31 -0.33 -14.91
N ARG A 36 -2.63 -0.37 -15.10
CA ARG A 36 -3.57 0.72 -14.82
C ARG A 36 -4.90 0.12 -14.39
N LEU A 37 -5.59 0.72 -13.42
CA LEU A 37 -6.93 0.26 -13.05
C LEU A 37 -7.95 0.58 -14.16
N LYS A 38 -8.90 -0.33 -14.40
CA LYS A 38 -9.95 -0.13 -15.42
C LYS A 38 -10.73 1.18 -15.24
N ASP A 39 -11.09 1.53 -14.01
CA ASP A 39 -11.86 2.74 -13.69
C ASP A 39 -11.05 4.04 -13.77
N SER A 40 -9.74 3.95 -13.99
CA SER A 40 -8.93 5.14 -14.20
C SER A 40 -9.18 5.72 -15.60
N SER A 41 -9.47 7.02 -15.67
CA SER A 41 -9.60 7.72 -16.95
C SER A 41 -8.37 7.47 -17.82
N ASN A 42 -8.55 7.22 -19.12
CA ASN A 42 -7.46 6.98 -20.08
C ASN A 42 -6.36 8.07 -20.07
N SER A 43 -6.68 9.28 -19.60
CA SER A 43 -5.73 10.40 -19.46
C SER A 43 -4.91 10.37 -18.16
N GLN A 44 -5.34 9.63 -17.14
CA GLN A 44 -4.71 9.59 -15.82
C GLN A 44 -3.99 8.25 -15.63
N LYS A 45 -2.67 8.30 -15.53
CA LYS A 45 -1.87 7.10 -15.23
C LYS A 45 -2.07 6.76 -13.74
N THR A 46 -2.73 5.64 -13.44
CA THR A 46 -2.85 5.14 -12.07
C THR A 46 -1.47 4.95 -11.47
N ARG A 47 -1.23 5.56 -10.32
CA ARG A 47 -0.02 5.32 -9.54
C ARG A 47 -0.35 4.28 -8.48
N LEU A 48 0.44 3.20 -8.43
CA LEU A 48 0.25 2.12 -7.49
C LEU A 48 1.26 2.28 -6.35
N GLN A 49 0.85 1.91 -5.14
CA GLN A 49 1.74 1.81 -3.97
C GLN A 49 2.53 0.51 -3.99
N TYR A 50 1.97 -0.54 -4.59
CA TYR A 50 2.56 -1.87 -4.64
C TYR A 50 2.06 -2.63 -5.87
N ALA A 51 2.91 -3.48 -6.46
CA ALA A 51 2.53 -4.43 -7.49
C ALA A 51 3.44 -5.66 -7.44
N SER A 52 2.85 -6.86 -7.49
CA SER A 52 3.58 -8.14 -7.49
C SER A 52 2.81 -9.23 -8.24
N TRP A 53 3.50 -10.31 -8.58
CA TRP A 53 2.86 -11.55 -9.05
C TRP A 53 2.20 -12.29 -7.90
N VAL A 54 1.12 -13.01 -8.19
CA VAL A 54 0.46 -13.89 -7.23
C VAL A 54 1.09 -15.28 -7.30
N GLY A 55 2.08 -15.53 -6.44
CA GLY A 55 2.83 -16.79 -6.43
C GLY A 55 3.44 -17.10 -7.80
N ASP A 56 3.37 -18.36 -8.22
CA ASP A 56 3.83 -18.84 -9.53
C ASP A 56 2.74 -18.73 -10.64
N THR A 57 1.72 -17.91 -10.43
CA THR A 57 0.63 -17.70 -11.41
C THR A 57 0.91 -16.49 -12.33
N ASN A 58 0.05 -16.30 -13.33
CA ASN A 58 0.05 -15.08 -14.14
C ASN A 58 -0.75 -13.92 -13.50
N ALA A 59 -1.36 -14.12 -12.34
CA ALA A 59 -2.15 -13.09 -11.71
C ALA A 59 -1.28 -12.03 -11.03
N LEU A 60 -1.84 -10.83 -10.86
CA LEU A 60 -1.20 -9.68 -10.25
C LEU A 60 -1.96 -9.27 -8.98
N ALA A 61 -1.22 -8.91 -7.95
CA ALA A 61 -1.72 -8.19 -6.78
C ALA A 61 -1.19 -6.76 -6.80
N MET A 62 -2.06 -5.78 -6.60
CA MET A 62 -1.79 -4.36 -6.70
C MET A 62 -2.37 -3.63 -5.49
N VAL A 63 -1.73 -2.54 -5.06
CA VAL A 63 -2.31 -1.64 -4.05
C VAL A 63 -2.46 -0.25 -4.65
N VAL A 64 -3.68 0.27 -4.61
CA VAL A 64 -4.06 1.60 -5.11
C VAL A 64 -4.97 2.23 -4.08
N GLU A 65 -4.69 3.48 -3.71
CA GLU A 65 -5.50 4.24 -2.75
C GLU A 65 -5.78 3.44 -1.47
N ASN A 66 -4.74 2.77 -0.97
CA ASN A 66 -4.80 1.93 0.23
C ASN A 66 -5.71 0.70 0.14
N ASP A 67 -6.18 0.33 -1.05
CA ASP A 67 -6.93 -0.88 -1.29
C ASP A 67 -6.20 -1.87 -2.19
N ILE A 68 -6.44 -3.16 -1.92
CA ILE A 68 -5.83 -4.27 -2.64
C ILE A 68 -6.73 -4.63 -3.83
N TYR A 69 -6.12 -4.76 -4.99
CA TYR A 69 -6.73 -5.19 -6.23
C TYR A 69 -6.01 -6.43 -6.77
N LEU A 70 -6.77 -7.33 -7.39
CA LEU A 70 -6.29 -8.54 -8.02
C LEU A 70 -6.66 -8.53 -9.50
N ARG A 71 -5.76 -9.04 -10.33
CA ARG A 71 -5.99 -9.19 -11.77
C ARG A 71 -5.53 -10.56 -12.23
N GLN A 72 -6.35 -11.27 -13.01
CA GLN A 72 -6.05 -12.65 -13.41
C GLN A 72 -4.83 -12.78 -14.34
N SER A 73 -4.54 -11.75 -15.14
CA SER A 73 -3.35 -11.68 -15.99
C SER A 73 -3.01 -10.22 -16.34
N PRO A 74 -1.77 -9.92 -16.76
CA PRO A 74 -1.41 -8.55 -17.16
C PRO A 74 -2.30 -7.96 -18.27
N SER A 75 -2.80 -8.83 -19.15
CA SER A 75 -3.65 -8.47 -20.28
C SER A 75 -5.15 -8.50 -19.96
N SER A 76 -5.54 -8.95 -18.76
CA SER A 76 -6.94 -8.95 -18.32
C SER A 76 -7.45 -7.51 -18.22
N GLU A 77 -8.67 -7.30 -18.72
CA GLU A 77 -9.35 -5.99 -18.64
C GLU A 77 -10.04 -5.79 -17.30
N GLU A 78 -10.35 -6.87 -16.57
CA GLU A 78 -11.05 -6.82 -15.29
C GLU A 78 -10.08 -6.80 -14.10
N ASP A 79 -10.38 -5.91 -13.15
CA ASP A 79 -9.74 -5.81 -11.85
C ASP A 79 -10.74 -6.19 -10.75
N TYR A 80 -10.31 -7.04 -9.82
CA TYR A 80 -11.10 -7.49 -8.68
C TYR A 80 -10.61 -6.78 -7.43
N ARG A 81 -11.43 -5.86 -6.91
CA ARG A 81 -11.13 -5.16 -5.67
C ARG A 81 -11.34 -6.10 -4.48
N LEU A 82 -10.28 -6.37 -3.73
CA LEU A 82 -10.27 -7.26 -2.57
C LEU A 82 -10.71 -6.52 -1.29
N THR A 83 -10.27 -5.27 -1.12
CA THR A 83 -10.61 -4.43 0.03
C THR A 83 -11.29 -3.15 -0.41
N PHE A 84 -12.21 -2.63 0.42
CA PHE A 84 -13.05 -1.47 0.11
C PHE A 84 -12.98 -0.39 1.20
N THR A 85 -12.03 -0.53 2.12
CA THR A 85 -11.95 0.28 3.34
C THR A 85 -10.78 1.25 3.31
N GLY A 86 -9.91 1.18 2.30
CA GLY A 86 -8.76 2.04 2.15
C GLY A 86 -9.14 3.52 2.25
N GLU A 87 -8.40 4.25 3.08
CA GLU A 87 -8.60 5.68 3.29
C GLU A 87 -7.24 6.36 3.42
N GLU A 88 -6.99 7.38 2.60
CA GLU A 88 -5.73 8.11 2.62
C GLU A 88 -5.44 8.68 4.01
N ASN A 89 -4.22 8.46 4.53
CA ASN A 89 -3.78 8.93 5.85
C ASN A 89 -4.60 8.42 7.05
N THR A 90 -5.39 7.36 6.88
CA THR A 90 -6.22 6.80 7.97
C THR A 90 -6.28 5.27 7.97
N LEU A 91 -6.50 4.62 6.82
CA LEU A 91 -6.58 3.16 6.76
C LEU A 91 -5.81 2.61 5.57
N TYR A 92 -4.91 1.67 5.85
CA TYR A 92 -4.00 1.08 4.87
C TYR A 92 -4.21 -0.43 4.78
N ASN A 93 -4.48 -0.98 3.59
CA ASN A 93 -4.56 -2.43 3.36
C ASN A 93 -3.37 -2.89 2.54
N GLY A 94 -2.58 -3.83 3.08
CA GLY A 94 -1.49 -4.48 2.36
C GLY A 94 -0.22 -3.65 2.16
N VAL A 95 -0.22 -2.40 2.61
CA VAL A 95 0.97 -1.55 2.76
C VAL A 95 0.98 -1.00 4.19
N PRO A 96 2.15 -0.85 4.81
CA PRO A 96 2.25 -0.34 6.19
C PRO A 96 1.99 1.16 6.27
N ASP A 97 1.50 1.60 7.44
CA ASP A 97 1.52 3.01 7.83
C ASP A 97 2.97 3.48 8.11
N TRP A 98 3.13 4.76 8.47
CA TRP A 98 4.44 5.30 8.77
C TRP A 98 5.16 4.56 9.90
N LEU A 99 4.48 4.25 11.01
CA LEU A 99 5.11 3.62 12.17
C LEU A 99 5.59 2.21 11.81
N TYR A 100 4.73 1.39 11.20
CA TYR A 100 5.12 0.02 10.87
C TYR A 100 6.18 -0.02 9.79
N GLN A 101 6.16 0.90 8.83
CA GLN A 101 7.19 0.95 7.81
C GLN A 101 8.56 1.29 8.41
N GLU A 102 8.67 2.32 9.25
CA GLU A 102 9.96 2.83 9.72
C GLU A 102 10.53 2.03 10.89
N GLU A 103 9.69 1.66 11.85
CA GLU A 103 10.15 1.16 13.15
C GLU A 103 9.96 -0.36 13.32
N ILE A 104 8.88 -0.92 12.78
CA ILE A 104 8.48 -2.31 13.06
C ILE A 104 8.90 -3.28 11.95
N PHE A 105 8.36 -3.12 10.74
CA PHE A 105 8.56 -4.02 9.61
C PHE A 105 9.79 -3.68 8.77
N LYS A 106 10.14 -2.39 8.66
CA LYS A 106 11.29 -1.94 7.85
C LYS A 106 11.20 -2.39 6.39
N THR A 107 9.98 -2.48 5.88
CA THR A 107 9.64 -2.76 4.48
C THR A 107 8.42 -1.93 4.06
N PHE A 108 8.20 -1.78 2.76
CA PHE A 108 7.07 -1.03 2.18
C PHE A 108 5.86 -1.92 1.86
N GLU A 109 5.97 -3.24 2.06
CA GLU A 109 4.91 -4.21 1.78
C GLU A 109 4.39 -4.85 3.07
N ALA A 110 3.10 -5.12 3.11
CA ALA A 110 2.43 -5.87 4.17
C ALA A 110 1.44 -6.88 3.56
N ILE A 111 1.83 -7.45 2.42
CA ILE A 111 1.14 -8.52 1.68
C ILE A 111 2.09 -9.70 1.60
N TRP A 112 1.57 -10.89 1.83
CA TRP A 112 2.29 -12.15 1.72
C TRP A 112 1.44 -13.14 0.92
N ILE A 113 2.01 -13.70 -0.13
CA ILE A 113 1.30 -14.57 -1.06
C ILE A 113 1.89 -15.97 -0.95
N SER A 114 1.03 -17.00 -0.95
CA SER A 114 1.48 -18.38 -0.99
C SER A 114 2.17 -18.69 -2.33
N LEU A 115 3.13 -19.62 -2.32
CA LEU A 115 3.91 -19.93 -3.53
C LEU A 115 3.03 -20.40 -4.70
N ASP A 116 2.00 -21.18 -4.40
CA ASP A 116 1.01 -21.67 -5.36
C ASP A 116 -0.05 -20.63 -5.76
N GLY A 117 -0.03 -19.44 -5.15
CA GLY A 117 -0.97 -18.36 -5.41
C GLY A 117 -2.41 -18.61 -4.92
N THR A 118 -2.65 -19.64 -4.10
CA THR A 118 -4.00 -19.98 -3.60
C THR A 118 -4.44 -19.14 -2.41
N TYR A 119 -3.49 -18.55 -1.67
CA TYR A 119 -3.76 -17.71 -0.52
C TYR A 119 -2.99 -16.39 -0.60
N LEU A 120 -3.63 -15.32 -0.16
CA LEU A 120 -3.01 -14.04 0.09
C LEU A 120 -3.32 -13.61 1.52
N MET A 121 -2.29 -13.26 2.26
CA MET A 121 -2.40 -12.68 3.59
C MET A 121 -2.01 -11.21 3.51
N PHE A 122 -2.70 -10.35 4.22
CA PHE A 122 -2.36 -8.94 4.30
C PHE A 122 -2.66 -8.36 5.68
N ALA A 123 -1.89 -7.36 6.08
CA ALA A 123 -2.20 -6.58 7.27
C ALA A 123 -2.99 -5.32 6.88
N SER A 124 -3.95 -4.95 7.73
CA SER A 124 -4.63 -3.67 7.71
C SER A 124 -4.17 -2.83 8.90
N PHE A 125 -3.82 -1.57 8.64
CA PHE A 125 -3.38 -0.60 9.64
C PHE A 125 -4.42 0.51 9.76
N ASN A 126 -4.99 0.68 10.94
CA ASN A 126 -6.00 1.70 11.21
C ASN A 126 -5.44 2.78 12.14
N ASP A 127 -5.21 3.95 11.54
CA ASP A 127 -4.64 5.14 12.18
C ASP A 127 -5.71 6.15 12.64
N SER A 128 -6.99 5.80 12.58
CA SER A 128 -8.09 6.71 12.96
C SER A 128 -7.95 7.32 14.35
N LYS A 129 -7.32 6.59 15.29
CA LYS A 129 -7.06 7.04 16.67
C LYS A 129 -5.64 7.60 16.87
N VAL A 130 -4.78 7.51 15.86
CA VAL A 130 -3.38 7.98 15.92
C VAL A 130 -3.36 9.50 15.75
N GLY A 131 -2.55 10.16 16.57
CA GLY A 131 -2.34 11.60 16.49
C GLY A 131 -1.82 12.05 15.13
N GLN A 132 -2.12 13.29 14.74
CA GLN A 132 -1.62 13.88 13.51
C GLN A 132 -0.53 14.91 13.81
N MET A 133 0.59 14.79 13.11
CA MET A 133 1.64 15.79 13.09
C MET A 133 1.56 16.58 11.78
N ASN A 134 1.50 17.91 11.91
CA ASN A 134 1.57 18.83 10.78
C ASN A 134 2.95 19.47 10.75
N PHE A 135 3.57 19.54 9.57
CA PHE A 135 4.88 20.16 9.40
C PHE A 135 4.96 20.97 8.10
N PRO A 136 5.74 22.05 8.06
CA PRO A 136 5.94 22.83 6.85
C PRO A 136 6.73 22.02 5.81
N TRP A 137 6.30 22.08 4.56
CA TRP A 137 6.89 21.44 3.41
C TRP A 137 7.50 22.48 2.47
N PHE A 138 8.82 22.57 2.52
CA PHE A 138 9.60 23.45 1.65
C PHE A 138 9.92 22.71 0.36
N SER A 139 9.13 22.93 -0.68
CA SER A 139 9.45 22.43 -2.02
C SER A 139 10.59 23.24 -2.62
N SER A 140 11.41 22.64 -3.48
CA SER A 140 12.48 23.35 -4.22
C SER A 140 11.96 24.52 -5.06
N ASN A 141 10.65 24.55 -5.37
CA ASN A 141 9.99 25.60 -6.14
C ASN A 141 9.38 26.69 -5.27
N THR A 142 9.57 26.65 -3.94
CA THR A 142 9.26 27.77 -3.06
C THR A 142 10.36 28.81 -3.26
N VAL A 143 10.32 29.45 -4.43
CA VAL A 143 11.23 30.52 -4.75
C VAL A 143 10.85 31.69 -3.84
N LEU A 144 11.80 32.11 -3.00
CA LEU A 144 11.79 33.41 -2.35
C LEU A 144 12.06 34.49 -3.41
N THR A 145 11.30 34.49 -4.52
CA THR A 145 11.44 35.50 -5.57
C THR A 145 10.85 36.79 -5.05
N SER A 146 11.74 37.69 -4.66
CA SER A 146 11.50 39.13 -4.60
C SER A 146 11.36 39.71 -6.00
N ASP A 147 10.58 39.09 -6.89
CA ASP A 147 10.31 39.66 -8.20
C ASP A 147 8.81 39.64 -8.52
N LYS A 148 8.39 40.79 -9.01
CA LYS A 148 7.02 41.28 -9.02
C LYS A 148 6.19 40.52 -10.06
N GLN A 149 4.91 40.33 -9.74
CA GLN A 149 3.78 40.06 -10.65
C GLN A 149 3.16 38.64 -10.72
N ASN A 150 3.34 37.78 -9.72
CA ASN A 150 2.36 36.71 -9.46
C ASN A 150 2.37 36.29 -7.98
N ASP A 151 1.57 37.00 -7.17
CA ASP A 151 1.21 36.57 -5.82
C ASP A 151 0.65 35.15 -5.86
N ARG A 152 1.16 34.22 -5.03
CA ARG A 152 0.34 33.14 -4.41
C ARG A 152 1.00 32.17 -3.43
N PHE A 153 2.26 32.33 -3.00
CA PHE A 153 2.83 31.46 -1.95
C PHE A 153 3.65 32.25 -0.92
N PHE A 154 2.98 32.96 -0.01
CA PHE A 154 3.64 33.70 1.08
C PHE A 154 4.13 32.80 2.24
N PHE A 155 3.66 31.55 2.31
CA PHE A 155 4.03 30.58 3.33
C PHE A 155 4.22 29.18 2.72
N PRO A 156 5.12 28.34 3.27
CA PRO A 156 5.30 26.97 2.79
C PRO A 156 3.98 26.19 2.95
N ALA A 157 3.71 25.30 2.00
CA ALA A 157 2.61 24.34 2.14
C ALA A 157 2.83 23.48 3.39
N SER A 158 1.77 23.06 4.08
CA SER A 158 1.89 22.08 5.16
C SER A 158 1.69 20.66 4.61
N ARG A 159 2.35 19.69 5.23
CA ARG A 159 2.03 18.26 5.10
C ARG A 159 1.58 17.72 6.44
N GLN A 160 0.75 16.69 6.37
CA GLN A 160 0.20 16.00 7.52
C GLN A 160 0.61 14.53 7.49
N ILE A 161 0.92 13.97 8.66
CA ILE A 161 1.23 12.55 8.83
C ILE A 161 0.63 12.04 10.15
N ARG A 162 0.15 10.80 10.16
CA ARG A 162 -0.22 10.09 11.40
C ARG A 162 1.06 9.66 12.11
N TYR A 163 1.26 10.15 13.32
CA TYR A 163 2.48 9.91 14.09
C TYR A 163 2.14 9.73 15.57
N PRO A 164 2.32 8.52 16.13
CA PRO A 164 2.09 8.28 17.55
C PRO A 164 3.27 8.80 18.38
N THR A 165 2.98 9.74 19.29
CA THR A 165 3.94 10.15 20.32
C THR A 165 3.93 9.16 21.49
N ALA A 166 4.97 9.21 22.33
CA ALA A 166 5.07 8.34 23.50
C ALA A 166 3.81 8.46 24.40
N GLY A 167 3.19 7.31 24.70
CA GLY A 167 1.97 7.23 25.51
C GLY A 167 0.67 7.53 24.77
N SER A 168 0.70 7.87 23.47
CA SER A 168 -0.49 8.03 22.63
C SER A 168 -0.95 6.70 22.00
N HIS A 169 -2.08 6.72 21.29
CA HIS A 169 -2.61 5.54 20.60
C HIS A 169 -1.74 5.15 19.41
N ASN A 170 -1.40 3.86 19.33
CA ASN A 170 -0.78 3.26 18.16
C ASN A 170 -1.83 2.84 17.12
N PRO A 171 -1.40 2.61 15.86
CA PRO A 171 -2.24 1.99 14.84
C PRO A 171 -2.88 0.69 15.34
N GLU A 172 -4.17 0.51 15.10
CA GLU A 172 -4.83 -0.79 15.31
C GLU A 172 -4.57 -1.67 14.10
N VAL A 173 -3.97 -2.84 14.33
CA VAL A 173 -3.53 -3.74 13.25
C VAL A 173 -4.35 -5.01 13.26
N LYS A 174 -4.89 -5.35 12.09
CA LYS A 174 -5.58 -6.62 11.82
C LYS A 174 -4.87 -7.40 10.74
N LEU A 175 -4.91 -8.72 10.84
CA LEU A 175 -4.34 -9.61 9.85
C LEU A 175 -5.47 -10.38 9.16
N TRP A 176 -5.42 -10.47 7.84
CA TRP A 176 -6.47 -11.06 7.03
C TRP A 176 -5.89 -12.13 6.12
N MET A 177 -6.68 -13.17 5.86
CA MET A 177 -6.36 -14.21 4.89
C MET A 177 -7.47 -14.30 3.85
N ALA A 178 -7.10 -14.22 2.58
CA ALA A 178 -7.98 -14.33 1.43
C ALA A 178 -7.66 -15.62 0.65
N LYS A 179 -8.71 -16.38 0.30
CA LYS A 179 -8.58 -17.57 -0.56
C LYS A 179 -8.83 -17.18 -2.02
N LEU A 180 -7.80 -17.34 -2.85
CA LEU A 180 -7.75 -16.84 -4.22
C LEU A 180 -8.27 -17.83 -5.29
N SER A 181 -9.04 -18.84 -4.90
CA SER A 181 -9.56 -19.85 -5.84
C SER A 181 -10.56 -19.29 -6.87
N ASN A 182 -11.26 -18.20 -6.54
CA ASN A 182 -12.19 -17.53 -7.45
C ASN A 182 -12.17 -16.02 -7.18
N PHE A 183 -11.64 -15.23 -8.12
CA PHE A 183 -11.48 -13.79 -7.93
C PHE A 183 -12.81 -13.03 -7.90
N SER A 184 -13.88 -13.59 -8.48
CA SER A 184 -15.22 -12.97 -8.44
C SER A 184 -15.93 -13.16 -7.09
N ASN A 185 -15.49 -14.13 -6.28
CA ASN A 185 -16.05 -14.39 -4.95
C ASN A 185 -14.95 -14.86 -4.01
N ILE A 186 -14.22 -13.89 -3.46
CA ILE A 186 -13.08 -14.14 -2.59
C ILE A 186 -13.55 -14.22 -1.15
N GLU A 187 -13.28 -15.35 -0.51
CA GLU A 187 -13.50 -15.53 0.93
C GLU A 187 -12.35 -14.90 1.69
N ILE A 188 -12.65 -13.94 2.58
CA ILE A 188 -11.68 -13.24 3.43
C ILE A 188 -12.02 -13.51 4.89
N VAL A 189 -11.02 -13.89 5.68
CA VAL A 189 -11.16 -14.20 7.11
C VAL A 189 -10.17 -13.36 7.92
N GLU A 190 -10.64 -12.73 9.00
CA GLU A 190 -9.77 -12.08 9.99
C GLU A 190 -9.04 -13.15 10.81
N LEU A 191 -7.71 -13.09 10.85
CA LEU A 191 -6.89 -13.99 11.64
C LEU A 191 -6.77 -13.45 13.07
N THR A 192 -7.24 -14.24 14.02
CA THR A 192 -7.07 -13.97 15.44
C THR A 192 -5.77 -14.56 15.96
N GLN A 193 -5.22 -13.97 17.00
CA GLN A 193 -4.04 -14.50 17.68
C GLN A 193 -4.21 -15.99 18.08
N PRO A 194 -3.17 -16.82 17.90
CA PRO A 194 -3.16 -18.18 18.39
C PRO A 194 -3.37 -18.26 19.91
N ALA A 195 -4.18 -19.22 20.37
CA ALA A 195 -4.47 -19.44 21.79
C ALA A 195 -3.21 -19.62 22.67
N VAL A 196 -2.12 -20.14 22.08
CA VAL A 196 -0.83 -20.35 22.76
C VAL A 196 -0.19 -19.02 23.22
N ILE A 197 -0.39 -17.94 22.46
CA ILE A 197 0.17 -16.61 22.80
C ILE A 197 -0.67 -15.94 23.89
N LEU A 198 -2.00 -16.15 23.87
CA LEU A 198 -2.92 -15.69 24.90
C LEU A 198 -2.55 -16.25 26.29
N GLY A 199 -2.20 -17.53 26.38
CA GLY A 199 -1.80 -18.17 27.64
C GLY A 199 -0.51 -17.61 28.25
N ARG A 200 0.45 -17.13 27.44
CA ARG A 200 1.71 -16.56 27.94
C ARG A 200 1.55 -15.16 28.54
N ASN A 201 0.60 -14.36 28.04
CA ASN A 201 0.35 -13.02 28.57
C ASN A 201 -0.35 -13.03 29.94
N MET A 202 -1.08 -14.11 30.28
CA MET A 202 -1.65 -14.27 31.62
C MET A 202 -0.60 -14.61 32.69
N GLN A 203 0.49 -15.29 32.32
CA GLN A 203 1.56 -15.61 33.27
C GLN A 203 2.51 -14.43 33.56
N LYS A 204 2.63 -13.46 32.63
CA LYS A 204 3.44 -12.25 32.85
C LYS A 204 2.74 -11.14 33.65
N LYS A 205 1.44 -11.25 33.91
CA LYS A 205 0.71 -10.29 34.79
C LYS A 205 0.88 -10.57 36.28
N HIS A 206 1.66 -11.59 36.67
CA HIS A 206 1.88 -11.99 38.07
C HIS A 206 3.36 -12.00 38.47
N GLN A 207 4.21 -11.21 37.80
CA GLN A 207 5.58 -10.91 38.24
C GLN A 207 5.82 -9.41 38.27
#